data_AF-A0A4Y2V5N2-F1
#
_entry.id   AF-A0A4Y2V5N2-F1
#
_cell.length_a   1.000
_cell.length_b   1.000
_cell.length_c   1.000
_cell.angle_alpha   90.00
_cell.angle_beta   90.00
_cell.angle_gamma   90.00
#
_symmetry.space_group_name_H-M   'P 1'
#
loop_
_entity.id
_entity.type
_entity.pdbx_description
1 polymer ?
#
loop_
_entity_poly.entity_id
_entity_poly.type
_entity_poly.pdbx_seq_one_letter_code
_entity_poly.pdbx_strand_id
1 'polypeptide(L)'
;MHDTGPGRSVRTPQVVEDILQGVGDRPDISTREVFRAVKVPHSIIWRVLRDEGLHPYHVQKVQALIPAVYAPRVEFARWFLQQLAAQPDFSAHVLFTD
;
A
#
# COMPACT_ATOMS: atom_id res chain seq x y z
N MET A 1 -18.04 21.88 -34.33
CA MET A 1 -16.58 21.74 -34.57
C MET A 1 -16.09 20.70 -33.58
N HIS A 2 -15.62 19.55 -34.07
CA HIS A 2 -15.26 18.41 -33.23
C HIS A 2 -13.84 18.60 -32.68
N ASP A 3 -13.73 18.69 -31.36
CA ASP A 3 -12.45 18.70 -30.66
C ASP A 3 -12.14 17.27 -30.18
N THR A 4 -11.54 16.48 -31.08
CA THR A 4 -11.13 15.11 -30.79
C THR A 4 -9.66 15.13 -30.34
N GLY A 5 -9.45 15.37 -29.05
CA GLY A 5 -8.12 15.24 -28.45
C GLY A 5 -7.60 13.79 -28.51
N PRO A 6 -6.30 13.56 -28.76
CA PRO A 6 -5.71 12.23 -28.88
C PRO A 6 -5.46 11.63 -27.48
N GLY A 7 -6.51 11.18 -26.79
CA GLY A 7 -6.38 10.72 -25.40
C GLY A 7 -7.14 9.44 -25.03
N ARG A 8 -8.00 8.92 -25.91
CA ARG A 8 -8.96 7.86 -25.56
C ARG A 8 -8.57 6.44 -25.98
N SER A 9 -7.55 6.28 -26.83
CA SER A 9 -7.23 4.98 -27.44
C SER A 9 -6.34 4.07 -26.58
N VAL A 10 -5.57 4.61 -25.63
CA VAL A 10 -4.55 3.84 -24.89
C VAL A 10 -5.05 3.35 -23.53
N ARG A 11 -6.03 4.02 -22.93
CA ARG A 11 -6.60 3.66 -21.62
C ARG A 11 -7.87 2.82 -21.81
N THR A 12 -7.69 1.59 -22.29
CA THR A 12 -8.77 0.60 -22.26
C THR A 12 -8.95 0.06 -20.84
N PRO A 13 -10.14 -0.45 -20.48
CA PRO A 13 -10.35 -1.10 -19.19
C PRO A 13 -9.34 -2.23 -18.94
N GLN A 14 -8.98 -2.98 -19.98
CA GLN A 14 -7.97 -4.04 -19.90
C GLN A 14 -6.60 -3.51 -19.49
N VAL A 15 -6.14 -2.40 -20.08
CA VAL A 15 -4.85 -1.80 -19.70
C VAL A 15 -4.85 -1.33 -18.25
N VAL A 16 -5.97 -0.80 -17.77
CA VAL A 16 -6.11 -0.39 -16.36
C VAL A 16 -5.98 -1.62 -15.46
N GLU A 17 -6.72 -2.68 -15.76
CA GLU A 17 -6.66 -3.94 -15.00
C GLU A 17 -5.25 -4.53 -14.99
N ASP A 18 -4.59 -4.61 -16.15
CA ASP A 18 -3.23 -5.15 -16.26
C ASP A 18 -2.21 -4.37 -15.40
N ILE A 19 -2.36 -3.03 -15.32
CA ILE A 19 -1.54 -2.18 -14.46
C ILE A 19 -1.82 -2.46 -12.98
N LEU A 20 -3.10 -2.50 -12.59
CA LEU A 20 -3.51 -2.66 -11.19
C LEU A 20 -3.19 -4.05 -10.67
N GLN A 21 -3.43 -5.09 -11.47
CA GLN A 21 -3.07 -6.45 -11.13
C GLN A 21 -1.55 -6.59 -10.97
N GLY A 22 -0.76 -6.02 -11.90
CA GLY A 22 0.70 -6.08 -11.81
C GLY A 22 1.24 -5.45 -10.53
N VAL A 23 0.73 -4.28 -10.14
CA VAL A 23 1.15 -3.61 -8.89
C VAL A 23 0.55 -4.27 -7.65
N GLY A 24 -0.64 -4.86 -7.73
CA GLY A 24 -1.26 -5.61 -6.65
C GLY A 24 -0.50 -6.90 -6.31
N ASP A 25 -0.11 -7.66 -7.34
CA ASP A 25 0.65 -8.92 -7.18
C ASP A 25 2.08 -8.66 -6.70
N ARG A 26 2.68 -7.55 -7.13
CA ARG A 26 4.03 -7.15 -6.75
C ARG A 26 4.11 -5.65 -6.46
N PRO A 27 3.79 -5.21 -5.23
CA PRO A 27 3.78 -3.78 -4.87
C PRO A 27 5.19 -3.15 -4.86
N ASP A 28 6.24 -3.96 -4.97
CA ASP A 28 7.64 -3.55 -5.01
C ASP A 28 8.15 -3.22 -6.43
N ILE A 29 7.35 -3.44 -7.48
CA ILE A 29 7.78 -3.14 -8.85
C ILE A 29 7.84 -1.64 -9.14
N SER A 30 8.84 -1.27 -9.91
CA SER A 30 8.91 0.07 -10.46
C SER A 30 7.88 0.28 -11.57
N THR A 31 7.41 1.51 -11.74
CA THR A 31 6.58 1.91 -12.88
C THR A 31 7.26 1.67 -14.25
N ARG A 32 8.60 1.51 -14.27
CA ARG A 32 9.36 1.06 -15.45
C ARG A 32 9.17 -0.43 -15.74
N GLU A 33 9.11 -1.27 -14.71
CA GLU A 33 8.79 -2.70 -14.87
C GLU A 33 7.34 -2.89 -15.30
N VAL A 34 6.41 -2.12 -14.75
CA VAL A 34 5.00 -2.09 -15.22
C VAL A 34 4.94 -1.74 -16.71
N PHE A 35 5.70 -0.73 -17.15
CA PHE A 35 5.80 -0.41 -18.58
C PHE A 35 6.35 -1.59 -19.41
N ARG A 36 7.36 -2.31 -18.91
CA ARG A 36 7.91 -3.46 -19.65
C ARG A 36 6.89 -4.58 -19.81
N ALA A 37 5.98 -4.76 -18.86
CA ALA A 37 4.91 -5.74 -18.91
C ALA A 37 3.75 -5.31 -19.82
N VAL A 38 3.19 -4.10 -19.60
CA VAL A 38 1.94 -3.64 -20.23
C VAL A 38 2.17 -2.84 -21.53
N LYS A 39 3.40 -2.36 -21.76
CA LYS A 39 3.83 -1.58 -22.95
C LYS A 39 3.08 -0.26 -23.17
N VAL A 40 2.61 0.38 -22.10
CA VAL A 40 1.90 1.67 -22.16
C VAL A 40 2.72 2.83 -21.61
N PRO A 41 2.58 4.05 -22.14
CA PRO A 41 3.36 5.20 -21.70
C PRO A 41 3.31 5.41 -20.19
N HIS A 42 4.45 5.81 -19.61
CA HIS A 42 4.62 6.01 -18.18
C HIS A 42 3.60 7.01 -17.58
N SER A 43 3.21 8.02 -18.36
CA SER A 43 2.18 8.99 -17.98
C SER A 43 0.79 8.37 -17.79
N ILE A 44 0.44 7.32 -18.54
CA ILE A 44 -0.80 6.57 -18.35
C ILE A 44 -0.73 5.74 -17.07
N ILE A 45 0.39 5.05 -16.84
CA ILE A 45 0.62 4.25 -15.62
C ILE A 45 0.45 5.15 -14.38
N TRP A 46 1.11 6.30 -14.33
CA TRP A 46 0.98 7.23 -13.22
C TRP A 46 -0.42 7.77 -13.02
N ARG A 47 -1.14 8.03 -14.12
CA ARG A 47 -2.52 8.51 -14.04
C ARG A 47 -3.43 7.44 -13.45
N VAL A 48 -3.30 6.18 -13.91
CA VAL A 48 -4.06 5.06 -13.37
C VAL A 48 -3.78 4.88 -11.88
N LEU A 49 -2.50 4.81 -11.48
CA LEU A 49 -2.15 4.66 -10.06
C LEU A 49 -2.69 5.80 -9.19
N ARG A 50 -2.60 7.05 -9.68
CA ARG A 50 -3.15 8.21 -8.96
C ARG A 50 -4.67 8.17 -8.84
N ASP A 51 -5.37 7.83 -9.92
CA ASP A 51 -6.83 7.79 -9.96
C ASP A 51 -7.38 6.71 -8.99
N GLU A 52 -6.63 5.61 -8.80
CA GLU A 52 -6.94 4.54 -7.83
C GLU A 52 -6.35 4.77 -6.43
N GLY A 53 -5.73 5.93 -6.16
CA GLY A 53 -5.17 6.25 -4.84
C GLY A 53 -3.92 5.45 -4.45
N LEU A 54 -3.23 4.84 -5.42
CA LEU A 54 -1.99 4.09 -5.20
C LEU A 54 -0.77 5.02 -5.26
N HIS A 55 -0.01 5.02 -4.17
CA HIS A 55 1.18 5.85 -4.01
C HIS A 55 2.44 4.99 -3.84
N PRO A 56 3.56 5.36 -4.49
CA PRO A 56 4.84 4.72 -4.23
C PRO A 56 5.24 4.92 -2.77
N TYR A 57 5.77 3.88 -2.15
CA TYR A 57 6.34 3.94 -0.82
C TYR A 57 7.64 3.13 -0.77
N HIS A 58 8.50 3.46 0.17
CA HIS A 58 9.70 2.68 0.44
C HIS A 58 9.48 1.84 1.69
N VAL A 59 9.61 0.51 1.56
CA VAL A 59 9.58 -0.40 2.71
C VAL A 59 10.88 -0.20 3.50
N GLN A 60 10.77 0.39 4.68
CA GLN A 60 11.87 0.49 5.63
C GLN A 60 11.73 -0.62 6.67
N LYS A 61 12.73 -1.52 6.74
CA LYS A 61 12.81 -2.50 7.83
C LYS A 61 13.33 -1.79 9.08
N VAL A 62 12.43 -1.47 10.00
CA VAL A 62 12.76 -0.84 11.29
C VAL A 62 12.66 -1.90 12.40
N GLN A 63 13.75 -2.13 13.14
CA GLN A 63 13.96 -3.23 14.10
C GLN A 63 13.87 -4.64 13.50
N ALA A 64 14.73 -5.54 13.98
CA ALA A 64 14.67 -6.95 13.62
C ALA A 64 13.48 -7.62 14.33
N LEU A 65 12.34 -7.70 13.65
CA LEU A 65 11.22 -8.56 14.05
C LEU A 65 11.62 -10.02 13.82
N ILE A 66 12.37 -10.58 14.77
CA ILE A 66 12.72 -12.01 14.75
C ILE A 66 11.46 -12.85 15.03
N PRO A 67 11.38 -14.09 14.50
CA PRO A 67 10.21 -14.94 14.69
C PRO A 67 9.74 -15.07 16.15
N ALA A 68 10.70 -15.12 17.09
CA ALA A 68 10.44 -15.25 18.51
C ALA A 68 9.67 -14.07 19.14
N VAL A 69 9.69 -12.86 18.54
CA VAL A 69 9.01 -11.69 19.11
C VAL A 69 7.58 -11.49 18.59
N TYR A 70 7.13 -12.23 17.58
CA TYR A 70 5.78 -12.04 17.03
C TYR A 70 4.68 -12.42 18.02
N ALA A 71 4.74 -13.63 18.57
CA ALA A 71 3.72 -14.11 19.50
C ALA A 71 3.62 -13.23 20.77
N PRO A 72 4.72 -12.91 21.47
CA PRO A 72 4.67 -12.01 22.63
C PRO A 72 4.10 -10.62 22.32
N ARG A 73 4.42 -10.05 21.15
CA ARG A 73 3.88 -8.74 20.74
C ARG A 73 2.36 -8.78 20.52
N VAL A 74 1.87 -9.86 19.90
CA VAL A 74 0.42 -10.05 19.69
C VAL A 74 -0.31 -10.28 21.01
N GLU A 75 0.27 -11.08 21.91
CA GLU A 75 -0.28 -11.32 23.23
C GLU A 75 -0.36 -10.03 24.05
N PHE A 76 0.72 -9.25 24.09
CA PHE A 76 0.73 -7.95 24.74
C PHE A 76 -0.34 -7.02 24.17
N ALA A 77 -0.43 -6.89 22.84
CA ALA A 77 -1.42 -6.03 22.21
C ALA A 77 -2.86 -6.45 22.54
N ARG A 78 -3.16 -7.77 22.51
CA ARG A 78 -4.48 -8.29 22.89
C ARG A 78 -4.80 -8.00 24.36
N TRP A 79 -3.85 -8.25 25.25
CA TRP A 79 -4.02 -7.95 26.67
C TRP A 79 -4.26 -6.46 26.88
N PHE A 80 -3.50 -5.58 26.23
CA PHE A 80 -3.64 -4.13 26.34
C PHE A 80 -5.02 -3.66 25.86
N LEU A 81 -5.49 -4.20 24.74
CA LEU A 81 -6.85 -3.92 24.24
C LEU A 81 -7.95 -4.38 25.20
N GLN A 82 -7.76 -5.51 25.88
CA GLN A 82 -8.69 -5.96 26.93
C GLN A 82 -8.70 -5.00 28.13
N GLN A 83 -7.53 -4.47 28.53
CA GLN A 83 -7.47 -3.46 29.59
C GLN A 83 -8.21 -2.18 29.18
N LEU A 84 -8.03 -1.70 27.95
CA LEU A 84 -8.76 -0.54 27.43
C LEU A 84 -10.28 -0.77 27.39
N ALA A 85 -10.72 -1.98 27.05
CA ALA A 85 -12.14 -2.32 27.03
C ALA A 85 -12.76 -2.33 28.44
N ALA A 86 -12.00 -2.78 29.45
CA ALA A 86 -12.44 -2.79 30.84
C ALA A 86 -12.37 -1.39 31.48
N GLN A 87 -11.34 -0.62 31.14
CA GLN A 87 -11.07 0.71 31.66
C GLN A 87 -10.58 1.62 30.52
N PRO A 88 -11.45 2.50 29.95
CA PRO A 88 -11.09 3.33 28.81
C PRO A 88 -9.89 4.27 29.03
N ASP A 89 -9.65 4.70 30.28
CA ASP A 89 -8.54 5.56 30.68
C ASP A 89 -7.28 4.78 31.11
N PHE A 90 -7.25 3.46 30.94
CA PHE A 90 -6.11 2.62 31.32
C PHE A 90 -4.78 3.10 30.73
N SER A 91 -4.77 3.52 29.45
CA SER A 91 -3.56 3.99 28.77
C SER A 91 -2.89 5.20 29.46
N ALA A 92 -3.66 6.07 30.11
CA ALA A 92 -3.13 7.23 30.82
C ALA A 92 -2.36 6.84 32.11
N HIS A 93 -2.54 5.60 32.59
CA HIS A 93 -1.92 5.08 33.81
C HIS A 93 -0.69 4.20 33.53
N VAL A 94 -0.32 4.00 32.25
CA VAL A 94 0.81 3.16 31.85
C VAL A 94 2.05 4.02 31.61
N LEU A 95 3.12 3.74 32.37
CA LEU A 95 4.43 4.34 32.15
C LEU A 95 5.33 3.35 31.40
N PHE A 96 5.84 3.76 30.23
CA PHE A 96 6.88 3.03 29.50
C PHE A 96 8.25 3.65 29.78
N THR A 97 9.23 2.81 30.12
CA THR A 97 10.63 3.21 30.33
C THR A 97 11.55 2.31 29.51
N ASP A 98 12.73 2.83 29.13
CA ASP A 98 13.81 2.06 28.47
C ASP A 98 14.72 1.41 29.53
#